data_AF-Q18EJ7-F1
#
_entry.id   AF-Q18EJ7-F1
#
_cell.length_a   1.000
_cell.length_b   1.000
_cell.length_c   1.000
_cell.angle_alpha   90.00
_cell.angle_beta   90.00
_cell.angle_gamma   90.00
#
_symmetry.space_group_name_H-M   'P 1'
#
loop_
_entity.id
_entity.type
_entity.pdbx_description
1 polymer ?
#
loop_
_entity_poly.entity_id
_entity_poly.type
_entity_poly.pdbx_seq_one_letter_code
_entity_poly.pdbx_strand_id
1 'polypeptide(L)'
;MIAVYRHDVHKMNGNSHASASKTFAGIPVNEIVPLGADGDASLLSRPSGQPEQTVENHKTPYRLSLITGESQYNHNQSTSNSAVCDLLNVGDPEIMHQAWLEDNIVSMFNESVYYPYTSLKYHTLLVSSLLDNYRVGHDFADLRLIVDPAGDITPHRTVYAGSQCTLRIDKDSGDRPASRLGSQPWRSWASAWGRLGAHPVDAAHDKYDMLLDANLHRIGAWSTALQYLEDFREAFE
;
A
#
# COMPACT_ATOMS: atom_id res chain seq x y z
N MET A 1 -14.23 -8.66 -5.26
CA MET A 1 -13.08 -7.90 -4.74
C MET A 1 -12.26 -8.66 -3.70
N ILE A 2 -12.88 -9.52 -2.87
CA ILE A 2 -12.20 -10.37 -1.85
C ILE A 2 -10.88 -11.00 -2.30
N ALA A 3 -10.84 -11.63 -3.49
CA ALA A 3 -9.63 -12.32 -3.97
C ALA A 3 -8.38 -11.42 -4.00
N VAL A 4 -8.53 -10.12 -4.25
CA VAL A 4 -7.42 -9.16 -4.19
C VAL A 4 -6.82 -9.07 -2.80
N TYR A 5 -7.65 -8.96 -1.78
CA TYR A 5 -7.19 -8.89 -0.38
C TYR A 5 -6.60 -10.22 0.12
N ARG A 6 -6.60 -11.27 -0.71
CA ARG A 6 -6.06 -12.59 -0.39
C ARG A 6 -4.95 -13.04 -1.35
N HIS A 7 -4.63 -12.26 -2.38
CA HIS A 7 -3.79 -12.72 -3.50
C HIS A 7 -2.30 -12.92 -3.16
N ASP A 8 -1.83 -12.30 -2.09
CA ASP A 8 -0.40 -12.21 -1.80
C ASP A 8 -0.05 -12.68 -0.37
N VAL A 9 -0.94 -13.44 0.25
CA VAL A 9 -0.75 -13.99 1.62
C VAL A 9 0.52 -14.84 1.73
N HIS A 10 0.97 -15.45 0.63
CA HIS A 10 2.23 -16.20 0.61
C HIS A 10 3.46 -15.36 1.01
N LYS A 11 3.44 -14.04 0.79
CA LYS A 11 4.52 -13.12 1.16
C LYS A 11 4.73 -13.04 2.68
N MET A 12 3.67 -13.21 3.47
CA MET A 12 3.76 -13.23 4.94
C MET A 12 4.57 -14.42 5.46
N ASN A 13 4.56 -15.54 4.73
CA ASN A 13 5.28 -16.75 5.09
C ASN A 13 6.69 -16.82 4.45
N GLY A 14 7.12 -15.77 3.75
CA GLY A 14 8.40 -15.76 3.01
C GLY A 14 8.47 -16.79 1.88
N ASN A 15 7.34 -17.35 1.46
CA ASN A 15 7.28 -18.33 0.39
C ASN A 15 7.35 -17.62 -0.97
N SER A 16 7.89 -18.30 -1.98
CA SER A 16 7.76 -17.84 -3.36
C SER A 16 6.34 -18.05 -3.88
N HIS A 17 5.91 -17.28 -4.88
CA HIS A 17 4.62 -17.48 -5.52
C HIS A 17 4.48 -18.88 -6.14
N ALA A 18 5.56 -19.46 -6.67
CA ALA A 18 5.55 -20.81 -7.27
C ALA A 18 5.31 -21.94 -6.23
N SER A 19 5.61 -21.66 -4.96
CA SER A 19 5.42 -22.57 -3.83
C SER A 19 4.28 -22.12 -2.90
N ALA A 20 3.46 -21.16 -3.34
CA ALA A 20 2.40 -20.60 -2.52
C ALA A 20 1.29 -21.63 -2.25
N SER A 21 0.91 -21.79 -0.98
CA SER A 21 -0.28 -22.55 -0.62
C SER A 21 -1.52 -21.86 -1.19
N LYS A 22 -2.46 -22.63 -1.74
CA LYS A 22 -3.76 -22.12 -2.21
C LYS A 22 -4.73 -21.82 -1.07
N THR A 23 -4.37 -22.20 0.16
CA THR A 23 -5.18 -21.99 1.36
C THR A 23 -4.36 -21.52 2.54
N PHE A 24 -4.92 -20.63 3.36
CA PHE A 24 -4.38 -20.22 4.65
C PHE A 24 -5.45 -20.46 5.72
N ALA A 25 -5.18 -21.35 6.68
CA ALA A 25 -6.17 -21.78 7.68
C ALA A 25 -7.54 -22.19 7.10
N GLY A 26 -7.53 -22.84 5.93
CA GLY A 26 -8.76 -23.26 5.22
C GLY A 26 -9.41 -22.19 4.34
N ILE A 27 -8.93 -20.94 4.39
CA ILE A 27 -9.41 -19.83 3.56
C ILE A 27 -8.69 -19.88 2.20
N PRO A 28 -9.40 -19.81 1.06
CA PRO A 28 -8.77 -19.67 -0.26
C PRO A 28 -7.95 -18.39 -0.37
N VAL A 29 -6.70 -18.51 -0.82
CA VAL A 29 -5.73 -17.41 -0.94
C VAL A 29 -4.84 -17.61 -2.17
N ASN A 30 -4.07 -16.57 -2.52
CA ASN A 30 -3.11 -16.56 -3.62
C ASN A 30 -3.74 -16.84 -4.99
N GLU A 31 -4.98 -16.37 -5.18
CA GLU A 31 -5.64 -16.35 -6.48
C GLU A 31 -5.08 -15.24 -7.36
N ILE A 32 -5.02 -15.49 -8.66
CA ILE A 32 -4.52 -14.51 -9.63
C ILE A 32 -5.47 -13.31 -9.68
N VAL A 33 -4.91 -12.11 -9.55
CA VAL A 33 -5.64 -10.86 -9.75
C VAL A 33 -5.76 -10.57 -11.25
N PRO A 34 -6.98 -10.36 -11.78
CA PRO A 34 -7.17 -10.13 -13.21
C PRO A 34 -6.76 -8.72 -13.64
N LEU A 35 -6.80 -8.48 -14.96
CA LEU A 35 -6.57 -7.17 -15.60
C LEU A 35 -5.18 -6.55 -15.37
N GLY A 36 -4.20 -7.36 -14.93
CA GLY A 36 -2.82 -6.89 -14.73
C GLY A 36 -2.61 -6.00 -13.49
N ALA A 37 -3.64 -5.80 -12.66
CA ALA A 37 -3.59 -4.86 -11.53
C ALA A 37 -2.47 -5.15 -10.51
N ASP A 38 -2.18 -6.43 -10.25
CA ASP A 38 -1.06 -6.83 -9.38
C ASP A 38 0.31 -6.41 -9.97
N GLY A 39 0.53 -6.71 -11.26
CA GLY A 39 1.75 -6.32 -11.95
C GLY A 39 1.97 -4.81 -11.99
N ASP A 40 0.92 -4.05 -12.29
CA ASP A 40 0.98 -2.58 -12.31
C ASP A 40 1.24 -2.01 -10.91
N ALA A 41 0.58 -2.52 -9.86
CA ALA A 41 0.83 -2.09 -8.49
C ALA A 41 2.27 -2.38 -8.04
N SER A 42 2.83 -3.53 -8.46
CA SER A 42 4.24 -3.83 -8.21
C SER A 42 5.17 -2.82 -8.89
N LEU A 43 4.89 -2.41 -10.13
CA LEU A 43 5.71 -1.42 -10.83
C LEU A 43 5.65 -0.01 -10.20
N LEU A 44 4.58 0.31 -9.46
CA LEU A 44 4.52 1.53 -8.64
C LEU A 44 5.52 1.51 -7.48
N SER A 45 5.88 0.33 -6.97
CA SER A 45 6.70 0.20 -5.75
C SER A 45 8.14 -0.24 -6.02
N ARG A 46 8.35 -1.07 -7.06
CA ARG A 46 9.65 -1.68 -7.36
C ARG A 46 10.01 -1.62 -8.85
N PRO A 47 11.32 -1.58 -9.19
CA PRO A 47 11.78 -1.59 -10.58
C PRO A 47 11.30 -2.83 -11.32
N SER A 48 11.09 -2.69 -12.63
CA SER A 48 10.92 -3.82 -13.54
C SER A 48 12.23 -4.61 -13.66
N GLY A 49 12.14 -5.92 -13.87
CA GLY A 49 13.29 -6.79 -14.16
C GLY A 49 13.71 -7.66 -12.98
N GLN A 50 14.93 -8.18 -13.03
CA GLN A 50 15.47 -9.00 -11.95
C GLN A 50 15.76 -8.12 -10.73
N PRO A 51 15.22 -8.46 -9.55
CA PRO A 51 15.40 -7.63 -8.37
C PRO A 51 16.84 -7.74 -7.85
N GLU A 52 17.41 -6.60 -7.50
CA GLU A 52 18.67 -6.51 -6.77
C GLU A 52 18.37 -6.25 -5.30
N GLN A 53 19.04 -6.98 -4.41
CA GLN A 53 18.84 -6.82 -2.97
C GLN A 53 19.32 -5.43 -2.51
N THR A 54 18.41 -4.60 -2.02
CA THR A 54 18.75 -3.22 -1.63
C THR A 54 19.33 -3.08 -0.23
N VAL A 55 19.18 -4.10 0.62
CA VAL A 55 19.75 -4.15 1.97
C VAL A 55 20.43 -5.49 2.18
N GLU A 56 21.74 -5.47 2.35
CA GLU A 56 22.54 -6.68 2.58
C GLU A 56 22.04 -7.45 3.81
N ASN A 57 22.01 -8.77 3.72
CA ASN A 57 21.59 -9.69 4.80
C ASN A 57 20.12 -9.58 5.27
N HIS A 58 19.31 -8.68 4.73
CA HIS A 58 17.86 -8.69 4.97
C HIS A 58 17.18 -9.80 4.15
N LYS A 59 16.82 -10.91 4.80
CA LYS A 59 16.19 -12.09 4.15
C LYS A 59 14.82 -12.44 4.72
N THR A 60 14.27 -11.59 5.58
CA THR A 60 13.00 -11.85 6.26
C THR A 60 11.83 -11.24 5.49
N PRO A 61 10.60 -11.76 5.64
CA PRO A 61 9.41 -11.15 5.06
C PRO A 61 8.95 -9.89 5.82
N TYR A 62 9.59 -9.55 6.94
CA TYR A 62 9.24 -8.37 7.72
C TYR A 62 9.81 -7.11 7.09
N ARG A 63 9.05 -6.04 7.12
CA ARG A 63 9.41 -4.73 6.60
C ARG A 63 10.38 -4.01 7.54
N LEU A 64 11.24 -3.17 6.97
CA LEU A 64 12.02 -2.16 7.68
C LEU A 64 11.27 -0.82 7.69
N SER A 65 11.24 -0.14 8.83
CA SER A 65 10.72 1.24 8.89
C SER A 65 11.72 2.26 8.37
N LEU A 66 11.26 3.27 7.64
CA LEU A 66 12.08 4.43 7.28
C LEU A 66 12.25 5.42 8.45
N ILE A 67 11.43 5.30 9.50
CA ILE A 67 11.53 6.15 10.71
C ILE A 67 12.60 5.60 11.64
N THR A 68 12.51 4.30 11.98
CA THR A 68 13.41 3.69 12.98
C THR A 68 14.56 2.90 12.36
N GLY A 69 14.44 2.47 11.10
CA GLY A 69 15.37 1.51 10.49
C GLY A 69 15.21 0.08 11.00
N GLU A 70 14.30 -0.17 11.95
CA GLU A 70 14.11 -1.46 12.59
C GLU A 70 13.16 -2.35 11.81
N SER A 71 13.36 -3.67 11.93
CA SER A 71 12.46 -4.68 11.40
C SER A 71 11.33 -4.93 12.39
N GLN A 72 10.11 -5.08 11.86
CA GLN A 72 8.94 -5.47 12.64
C GLN A 72 8.95 -6.97 13.08
N TYR A 73 10.08 -7.66 12.91
CA TYR A 73 10.31 -9.07 13.27
C TYR A 73 10.05 -9.40 14.76
N ASN A 74 10.14 -8.43 15.67
CA ASN A 74 10.05 -8.66 17.12
C ASN A 74 8.64 -8.98 17.66
N HIS A 75 7.62 -9.07 16.79
CA HIS A 75 6.27 -9.43 17.20
C HIS A 75 6.02 -10.94 17.22
N ASN A 76 5.26 -11.39 18.22
CA ASN A 76 5.01 -12.79 18.55
C ASN A 76 4.28 -13.50 17.38
N GLN A 77 4.98 -14.37 16.64
CA GLN A 77 4.50 -14.98 15.39
C GLN A 77 3.14 -15.70 15.50
N SER A 78 2.83 -16.28 16.66
CA SER A 78 1.55 -16.96 16.90
C SER A 78 0.36 -15.99 16.94
N THR A 79 0.53 -14.82 17.56
CA THR A 79 -0.47 -13.75 17.60
C THR A 79 -0.71 -13.16 16.21
N SER A 80 0.34 -13.12 15.38
CA SER A 80 0.23 -12.65 14.00
C SER A 80 -0.63 -13.55 13.13
N ASN A 81 -0.50 -14.88 13.25
CA ASN A 81 -1.28 -15.81 12.43
C ASN A 81 -2.79 -15.77 12.71
N SER A 82 -3.21 -15.63 13.98
CA SER A 82 -4.64 -15.53 14.30
C SER A 82 -5.24 -14.22 13.78
N ALA A 83 -4.53 -13.10 13.96
CA ALA A 83 -4.98 -11.80 13.46
C ALA A 83 -5.07 -11.79 11.92
N VAL A 84 -4.10 -12.39 11.24
CA VAL A 84 -4.15 -12.57 9.78
C VAL A 84 -5.35 -13.46 9.38
N CYS A 85 -5.62 -14.55 10.10
CA CYS A 85 -6.81 -15.36 9.84
C CYS A 85 -8.11 -14.55 9.96
N ASP A 86 -8.24 -13.75 11.02
CA ASP A 86 -9.44 -12.93 11.25
C ASP A 86 -9.63 -11.91 10.12
N LEU A 87 -8.56 -11.22 9.73
CA LEU A 87 -8.56 -10.30 8.59
C LEU A 87 -8.94 -11.00 7.28
N LEU A 88 -8.39 -12.19 7.02
CA LEU A 88 -8.65 -12.95 5.79
C LEU A 88 -10.04 -13.57 5.77
N ASN A 89 -10.66 -13.84 6.93
CA ASN A 89 -11.96 -14.49 7.03
C ASN A 89 -13.13 -13.53 6.78
N VAL A 90 -12.88 -12.22 6.68
CA VAL A 90 -13.90 -11.23 6.30
C VAL A 90 -14.50 -11.60 4.94
N GLY A 91 -15.81 -11.79 4.92
CA GLY A 91 -16.55 -12.27 3.74
C GLY A 91 -17.18 -11.16 2.89
N ASP A 92 -17.28 -9.94 3.42
CA ASP A 92 -17.74 -8.77 2.68
C ASP A 92 -16.54 -7.99 2.15
N PRO A 93 -16.47 -7.70 0.83
CA PRO A 93 -15.32 -7.03 0.26
C PRO A 93 -15.10 -5.60 0.78
N GLU A 94 -16.14 -4.84 1.06
CA GLU A 94 -16.03 -3.45 1.52
C GLU A 94 -15.57 -3.42 2.98
N ILE A 95 -16.12 -4.31 3.82
CA ILE A 95 -15.64 -4.50 5.20
C ILE A 95 -14.17 -4.97 5.19
N MET A 96 -13.80 -5.86 4.26
CA MET A 96 -12.42 -6.31 4.13
C MET A 96 -11.51 -5.16 3.72
N HIS A 97 -11.94 -4.28 2.81
CA HIS A 97 -11.18 -3.09 2.43
C HIS A 97 -10.95 -2.16 3.62
N GLN A 98 -11.99 -1.88 4.40
CA GLN A 98 -11.90 -1.08 5.62
C GLN A 98 -10.91 -1.71 6.61
N ALA A 99 -11.02 -3.02 6.84
CA ALA A 99 -10.11 -3.73 7.74
C ALA A 99 -8.65 -3.65 7.25
N TRP A 100 -8.41 -3.72 5.93
CA TRP A 100 -7.07 -3.52 5.37
C TRP A 100 -6.53 -2.10 5.51
N LEU A 101 -7.40 -1.08 5.59
CA LEU A 101 -6.98 0.30 5.85
C LEU A 101 -6.62 0.49 7.33
N GLU A 102 -7.39 -0.11 8.25
CA GLU A 102 -7.27 0.11 9.69
C GLU A 102 -6.23 -0.80 10.37
N ASP A 103 -6.11 -2.06 9.93
CA ASP A 103 -5.22 -3.03 10.57
C ASP A 103 -3.75 -2.79 10.19
N ASN A 104 -2.86 -2.94 11.15
CA ASN A 104 -1.41 -2.81 10.99
C ASN A 104 -0.70 -4.17 10.86
N ILE A 105 -1.41 -5.29 11.05
CA ILE A 105 -0.78 -6.61 11.02
C ILE A 105 -0.08 -6.90 9.68
N VAL A 106 -0.68 -6.43 8.58
CA VAL A 106 -0.10 -6.61 7.23
C VAL A 106 0.97 -5.57 6.91
N SER A 107 0.96 -4.42 7.59
CA SER A 107 1.97 -3.36 7.40
C SER A 107 3.36 -3.77 7.91
N MET A 108 3.41 -4.81 8.75
CA MET A 108 4.64 -5.44 9.21
C MET A 108 5.40 -6.19 8.13
N PHE A 109 4.76 -6.56 7.01
CA PHE A 109 5.37 -7.39 5.96
C PHE A 109 5.79 -6.55 4.76
N ASN A 110 6.92 -6.90 4.17
CA ASN A 110 7.34 -6.30 2.91
C ASN A 110 6.59 -6.89 1.72
N GLU A 111 6.43 -6.11 0.65
CA GLU A 111 5.92 -6.63 -0.63
C GLU A 111 6.94 -7.59 -1.26
N SER A 112 8.23 -7.30 -1.06
CA SER A 112 9.33 -8.09 -1.60
C SER A 112 10.54 -8.03 -0.69
N VAL A 113 11.13 -9.20 -0.42
CA VAL A 113 12.33 -9.33 0.42
C VAL A 113 13.54 -8.58 -0.15
N TYR A 114 13.55 -8.31 -1.46
CA TYR A 114 14.59 -7.52 -2.13
C TYR A 114 14.46 -6.02 -1.87
N TYR A 115 13.25 -5.56 -1.53
CA TYR A 115 12.89 -4.17 -1.29
C TYR A 115 12.23 -4.03 0.10
N PRO A 116 12.99 -4.16 1.19
CA PRO A 116 12.44 -4.35 2.53
C PRO A 116 11.69 -3.15 3.10
N TYR A 117 11.73 -1.99 2.46
CA TYR A 117 10.95 -0.80 2.81
C TYR A 117 9.58 -0.72 2.11
N THR A 118 9.29 -1.64 1.19
CA THR A 118 7.95 -1.77 0.58
C THR A 118 6.97 -2.35 1.60
N SER A 119 5.67 -2.11 1.43
CA SER A 119 4.63 -2.58 2.34
C SER A 119 3.63 -3.49 1.63
N LEU A 120 3.39 -4.67 2.21
CA LEU A 120 2.39 -5.62 1.70
C LEU A 120 0.96 -5.06 1.82
N LYS A 121 0.68 -4.31 2.90
CA LYS A 121 -0.60 -3.62 3.11
C LYS A 121 -0.87 -2.68 1.95
N TYR A 122 0.06 -1.77 1.70
CA TYR A 122 -0.11 -0.74 0.67
C TYR A 122 0.02 -1.28 -0.74
N HIS A 123 0.82 -2.32 -1.00
CA HIS A 123 0.75 -3.05 -2.28
C HIS A 123 -0.68 -3.56 -2.52
N THR A 124 -1.26 -4.28 -1.56
CA THR A 124 -2.60 -4.86 -1.71
C THR A 124 -3.69 -3.80 -1.89
N LEU A 125 -3.62 -2.68 -1.16
CA LEU A 125 -4.53 -1.55 -1.33
C LEU A 125 -4.41 -0.91 -2.72
N LEU A 126 -3.18 -0.73 -3.23
CA LEU A 126 -2.94 -0.27 -4.60
C LEU A 126 -3.52 -1.25 -5.63
N VAL A 127 -3.32 -2.56 -5.46
CA VAL A 127 -3.92 -3.59 -6.35
C VAL A 127 -5.44 -3.49 -6.35
N SER A 128 -6.05 -3.31 -5.17
CA SER A 128 -7.50 -3.20 -5.06
C SER A 128 -8.05 -1.98 -5.80
N SER A 129 -7.35 -0.85 -5.69
CA SER A 129 -7.76 0.39 -6.34
C SER A 129 -7.56 0.35 -7.85
N LEU A 130 -6.45 -0.22 -8.33
CA LEU A 130 -6.23 -0.42 -9.76
C LEU A 130 -7.25 -1.39 -10.35
N LEU A 131 -7.47 -2.55 -9.72
CA LEU A 131 -8.41 -3.54 -10.24
C LEU A 131 -9.82 -2.97 -10.33
N ASP A 132 -10.27 -2.28 -9.29
CA ASP A 132 -11.61 -1.72 -9.28
C ASP A 132 -11.77 -0.66 -10.40
N ASN A 133 -10.69 0.06 -10.76
CA ASN A 133 -10.68 1.11 -11.79
C ASN A 133 -10.74 0.47 -13.17
N TYR A 134 -9.93 -0.58 -13.35
CA TYR A 134 -9.87 -1.32 -14.60
C TYR A 134 -11.18 -2.05 -14.89
N ARG A 135 -11.89 -2.52 -13.85
CA ARG A 135 -13.21 -3.16 -13.99
C ARG A 135 -14.29 -2.24 -14.53
N VAL A 136 -14.21 -0.94 -14.25
CA VAL A 136 -15.13 0.07 -14.79
C VAL A 136 -14.59 0.72 -16.08
N GLY A 137 -13.52 0.16 -16.65
CA GLY A 137 -12.97 0.54 -17.96
C GLY A 137 -12.07 1.78 -17.93
N HIS A 138 -11.48 2.12 -16.79
CA HIS A 138 -10.48 3.18 -16.72
C HIS A 138 -9.08 2.62 -16.98
N ASP A 139 -8.31 3.30 -17.83
CA ASP A 139 -6.90 2.98 -18.05
C ASP A 139 -6.03 3.62 -16.97
N PHE A 140 -4.85 3.04 -16.70
CA PHE A 140 -3.90 3.61 -15.73
C PHE A 140 -3.61 5.10 -15.98
N ALA A 141 -3.46 5.49 -17.25
CA ALA A 141 -3.11 6.85 -17.65
C ALA A 141 -4.16 7.91 -17.29
N ASP A 142 -5.40 7.49 -17.02
CA ASP A 142 -6.49 8.37 -16.59
C ASP A 142 -6.50 8.59 -15.07
N LEU A 143 -5.79 7.75 -14.31
CA LEU A 143 -5.89 7.72 -12.85
C LEU A 143 -5.14 8.88 -12.19
N ARG A 144 -5.68 9.27 -11.04
CA ARG A 144 -5.18 10.37 -10.21
C ARG A 144 -5.03 9.91 -8.77
N LEU A 145 -4.04 10.47 -8.09
CA LEU A 145 -4.02 10.53 -6.63
C LEU A 145 -4.92 11.69 -6.22
N ILE A 146 -5.93 11.41 -5.41
CA ILE A 146 -6.94 12.35 -4.95
C ILE A 146 -6.85 12.44 -3.43
N VAL A 147 -6.92 13.67 -2.92
CA VAL A 147 -6.96 13.96 -1.48
C VAL A 147 -8.41 14.20 -1.09
N ASP A 148 -8.95 13.31 -0.27
CA ASP A 148 -10.28 13.40 0.29
C ASP A 148 -10.20 13.78 1.79
N PRO A 149 -11.25 14.39 2.39
CA PRO A 149 -11.34 14.64 3.81
C PRO A 149 -11.18 13.37 4.65
N ALA A 150 -10.67 13.52 5.87
CA ALA A 150 -10.61 12.41 6.83
C ALA A 150 -12.00 11.77 7.02
N GLY A 151 -12.05 10.44 6.99
CA GLY A 151 -13.29 9.65 7.11
C GLY A 151 -14.04 9.43 5.79
N ASP A 152 -13.72 10.14 4.71
CA ASP A 152 -14.29 9.87 3.39
C ASP A 152 -13.62 8.63 2.78
N ILE A 153 -14.26 7.47 2.94
CA ILE A 153 -13.81 6.19 2.39
C ILE A 153 -14.65 5.84 1.16
N THR A 154 -13.97 5.67 0.02
CA THR A 154 -14.57 5.06 -1.17
C THR A 154 -14.11 3.61 -1.23
N PRO A 155 -15.03 2.62 -1.17
CA PRO A 155 -14.68 1.21 -1.19
C PRO A 155 -13.74 0.87 -2.35
N HIS A 156 -12.70 0.10 -2.03
CA HIS A 156 -11.62 -0.36 -2.90
C HIS A 156 -10.72 0.72 -3.52
N ARG A 157 -11.17 1.97 -3.55
CA ARG A 157 -10.51 3.10 -4.20
C ARG A 157 -9.58 3.85 -3.26
N THR A 158 -9.98 3.99 -1.99
CA THR A 158 -9.16 4.60 -0.93
C THR A 158 -7.97 3.70 -0.62
N VAL A 159 -6.76 4.24 -0.67
CA VAL A 159 -5.50 3.52 -0.44
C VAL A 159 -4.78 3.94 0.83
N TYR A 160 -5.23 5.01 1.49
CA TYR A 160 -4.74 5.46 2.79
C TYR A 160 -5.85 6.21 3.53
N ALA A 161 -5.94 6.00 4.84
CA ALA A 161 -6.86 6.69 5.72
C ALA A 161 -6.11 7.18 6.97
N GLY A 162 -5.95 8.48 7.10
CA GLY A 162 -5.32 9.13 8.25
C GLY A 162 -6.28 10.11 8.95
N SER A 163 -5.81 10.65 10.08
CA SER A 163 -6.54 11.63 10.91
C SER A 163 -6.85 12.94 10.16
N GLN A 164 -5.99 13.34 9.22
CA GLN A 164 -6.08 14.61 8.49
C GLN A 164 -6.72 14.48 7.10
N CYS A 165 -6.53 13.35 6.42
CA CYS A 165 -7.04 13.12 5.08
C CYS A 165 -7.15 11.62 4.76
N THR A 166 -7.87 11.30 3.69
CA THR A 166 -7.76 10.02 3.01
C THR A 166 -7.16 10.23 1.63
N LEU A 167 -6.47 9.22 1.11
CA LEU A 167 -5.95 9.24 -0.25
C LEU A 167 -6.66 8.18 -1.08
N ARG A 168 -7.17 8.59 -2.23
CA ARG A 168 -7.92 7.74 -3.17
C ARG A 168 -7.23 7.72 -4.52
N ILE A 169 -7.30 6.59 -5.22
CA ILE A 169 -6.93 6.51 -6.63
C ILE A 169 -8.20 6.35 -7.47
N ASP A 170 -8.46 7.33 -8.34
CA ASP A 170 -9.63 7.34 -9.22
C ASP A 170 -9.38 8.22 -10.45
N LYS A 171 -10.24 8.11 -11.45
CA LYS A 171 -10.25 9.00 -12.63
C LYS A 171 -10.84 10.37 -12.30
N ASP A 172 -11.92 10.40 -11.52
CA ASP A 172 -12.68 11.62 -11.22
C ASP A 172 -12.35 12.17 -9.82
N SER A 173 -11.79 13.38 -9.81
CA SER A 173 -11.48 14.13 -8.58
C SER A 173 -12.62 15.04 -8.14
N GLY A 174 -13.60 15.35 -9.01
CA GLY A 174 -14.47 16.50 -8.80
C GLY A 174 -13.63 17.74 -8.47
N ASP A 175 -14.01 18.44 -7.40
CA ASP A 175 -13.31 19.63 -6.87
C ASP A 175 -12.17 19.31 -5.89
N ARG A 176 -11.84 18.03 -5.66
CA ARG A 176 -10.80 17.61 -4.72
C ARG A 176 -9.39 17.89 -5.26
N PRO A 177 -8.42 18.22 -4.40
CA PRO A 177 -7.02 18.28 -4.80
C PRO A 177 -6.58 16.94 -5.38
N ALA A 178 -6.00 16.96 -6.58
CA ALA A 178 -5.59 15.74 -7.26
C ALA A 178 -4.42 15.95 -8.21
N SER A 179 -3.68 14.87 -8.47
CA SER A 179 -2.59 14.85 -9.45
C SER A 179 -2.59 13.54 -10.24
N ARG A 180 -2.16 13.57 -11.50
CA ARG A 180 -2.06 12.35 -12.32
C ARG A 180 -0.96 11.43 -11.81
N LEU A 181 -1.21 10.12 -11.82
CA LEU A 181 -0.21 9.10 -11.47
C LEU A 181 0.94 9.05 -12.49
N GLY A 182 0.60 9.22 -13.77
CA GLY A 182 1.52 9.14 -14.91
C GLY A 182 0.88 8.41 -16.08
N SER A 183 1.62 8.25 -17.19
CA SER A 183 1.15 7.46 -18.34
C SER A 183 1.32 5.95 -18.16
N GLN A 184 2.12 5.54 -17.17
CA GLN A 184 2.46 4.15 -16.86
C GLN A 184 2.73 4.01 -15.36
N PRO A 185 2.61 2.79 -14.80
CA PRO A 185 2.87 2.52 -13.40
C PRO A 185 4.37 2.62 -13.10
N TRP A 186 4.85 3.83 -12.84
CA TRP A 186 6.24 4.08 -12.46
C TRP A 186 6.34 4.33 -10.96
N ARG A 187 7.56 4.17 -10.42
CA ARG A 187 7.93 4.60 -9.07
C ARG A 187 7.98 6.13 -8.97
N SER A 188 6.83 6.75 -9.13
CA SER A 188 6.64 8.18 -9.33
C SER A 188 5.93 8.88 -8.18
N TRP A 189 5.88 8.29 -6.97
CA TRP A 189 5.16 8.87 -5.83
C TRP A 189 5.51 10.35 -5.62
N ALA A 190 6.79 10.68 -5.42
CA ALA A 190 7.24 12.06 -5.24
C ALA A 190 6.76 13.02 -6.34
N SER A 191 6.66 12.51 -7.57
CA SER A 191 6.17 13.28 -8.72
C SER A 191 4.67 13.51 -8.68
N ALA A 192 3.89 12.50 -8.26
CA ALA A 192 2.45 12.67 -8.06
C ALA A 192 2.17 13.57 -6.85
N TRP A 193 2.84 13.32 -5.72
CA TRP A 193 2.72 14.12 -4.49
C TRP A 193 3.04 15.60 -4.75
N GLY A 194 4.21 15.92 -5.31
CA GLY A 194 4.62 17.30 -5.57
C GLY A 194 3.83 18.02 -6.68
N ARG A 195 2.91 17.34 -7.36
CA ARG A 195 1.99 17.94 -8.35
C ARG A 195 0.58 18.15 -7.79
N LEU A 196 0.33 17.84 -6.52
CA LEU A 196 -0.97 18.12 -5.89
C LEU A 196 -1.22 19.64 -5.89
N GLY A 197 -2.42 20.04 -6.31
CA GLY A 197 -2.81 21.45 -6.31
C GLY A 197 -2.94 22.06 -4.90
N ALA A 198 -3.17 21.20 -3.90
CA ALA A 198 -3.12 21.53 -2.49
C ALA A 198 -2.67 20.28 -1.72
N HIS A 199 -1.77 20.46 -0.74
CA HIS A 199 -1.26 19.38 0.09
C HIS A 199 -2.10 19.22 1.37
N PRO A 200 -2.31 17.98 1.86
CA PRO A 200 -3.09 17.73 3.07
C PRO A 200 -2.34 18.00 4.39
N VAL A 201 -1.13 18.56 4.33
CA VAL A 201 -0.24 18.80 5.47
C VAL A 201 0.12 20.28 5.59
N ASP A 202 0.23 20.82 6.80
CA ASP A 202 0.55 22.24 7.03
C ASP A 202 2.08 22.46 7.09
N ALA A 203 2.75 22.18 5.98
CA ALA A 203 4.21 22.32 5.86
C ALA A 203 4.72 23.77 6.03
N ALA A 204 3.83 24.77 6.02
CA ALA A 204 4.19 26.17 6.19
C ALA A 204 4.32 26.60 7.66
N HIS A 205 3.57 25.96 8.57
CA HIS A 205 3.51 26.37 9.97
C HIS A 205 3.86 25.26 10.97
N ASP A 206 3.71 23.99 10.58
CA ASP A 206 4.03 22.85 11.44
C ASP A 206 5.34 22.16 11.02
N LYS A 207 6.24 21.97 12.00
CA LYS A 207 7.58 21.41 11.75
C LYS A 207 7.55 19.91 11.43
N TYR A 208 6.61 19.17 12.01
CA TYR A 208 6.46 17.74 11.75
C TYR A 208 5.87 17.53 10.35
N ASP A 209 4.86 18.31 9.98
CA ASP A 209 4.30 18.30 8.63
C ASP A 209 5.32 18.77 7.58
N MET A 210 6.17 19.75 7.89
CA MET A 210 7.28 20.14 7.02
C MET A 210 8.27 18.99 6.80
N LEU A 211 8.63 18.25 7.85
CA LEU A 211 9.53 17.09 7.75
C LEU A 211 8.91 15.95 6.95
N LEU A 212 7.64 15.64 7.24
CA LEU A 212 6.87 14.63 6.52
C LEU A 212 6.82 14.96 5.02
N ASP A 213 6.40 16.18 4.67
CA ASP A 213 6.28 16.62 3.30
C ASP A 213 7.62 16.58 2.56
N ALA A 214 8.70 17.05 3.19
CA ALA A 214 10.04 17.02 2.60
C ALA A 214 10.53 15.59 2.27
N ASN A 215 10.16 14.60 3.09
CA ASN A 215 10.52 13.21 2.85
C ASN A 215 9.63 12.55 1.79
N LEU A 216 8.33 12.85 1.76
CA LEU A 216 7.43 12.39 0.71
C LEU A 216 7.84 12.88 -0.69
N HIS A 217 8.44 14.06 -0.78
CA HIS A 217 9.03 14.59 -2.01
C HIS A 217 10.30 13.85 -2.50
N ARG A 218 10.83 12.89 -1.73
CA ARG A 218 12.02 12.10 -2.10
C ARG A 218 11.72 10.62 -2.37
N ILE A 219 10.60 10.11 -1.87
CA ILE A 219 10.25 8.70 -2.02
C ILE A 219 9.63 8.47 -3.40
N GLY A 220 10.23 7.57 -4.20
CA GLY A 220 9.66 7.17 -5.50
C GLY A 220 8.63 6.04 -5.39
N ALA A 221 8.87 5.08 -4.50
CA ALA A 221 8.04 3.89 -4.35
C ALA A 221 6.72 4.20 -3.62
N TRP A 222 5.59 3.85 -4.24
CA TRP A 222 4.27 4.16 -3.73
C TRP A 222 3.96 3.46 -2.41
N SER A 223 4.14 2.13 -2.31
CA SER A 223 3.87 1.40 -1.05
C SER A 223 4.75 1.87 0.10
N THR A 224 6.01 2.25 -0.18
CA THR A 224 6.92 2.83 0.81
C THR A 224 6.46 4.20 1.29
N ALA A 225 5.97 5.05 0.40
CA ALA A 225 5.52 6.40 0.78
C ALA A 225 4.22 6.37 1.60
N LEU A 226 3.27 5.50 1.21
CA LEU A 226 2.03 5.29 1.97
C LEU A 226 2.33 4.71 3.35
N GLN A 227 3.28 3.77 3.44
CA GLN A 227 3.73 3.26 4.72
C GLN A 227 4.47 4.31 5.55
N TYR A 228 5.24 5.18 4.90
CA TYR A 228 5.91 6.29 5.58
C TYR A 228 4.90 7.26 6.20
N LEU A 229 3.78 7.56 5.52
CA LEU A 229 2.67 8.32 6.09
C LEU A 229 2.13 7.68 7.37
N GLU A 230 1.87 6.37 7.36
CA GLU A 230 1.40 5.62 8.53
C GLU A 230 2.43 5.62 9.68
N ASP A 231 3.66 5.18 9.41
CA ASP A 231 4.73 5.10 10.41
C ASP A 231 5.04 6.49 11.03
N PHE A 232 4.99 7.56 10.23
CA PHE A 232 5.26 8.91 10.71
C PHE A 232 4.17 9.39 11.67
N ARG A 233 2.90 9.14 11.34
CA ARG A 233 1.77 9.56 12.19
C ARG A 233 1.77 8.76 13.50
N GLU A 234 2.02 7.45 13.46
CA GLU A 234 2.17 6.64 14.69
C GLU A 234 3.32 7.11 15.60
N ALA A 235 4.40 7.65 15.02
CA ALA A 235 5.57 8.07 15.79
C ALA A 235 5.45 9.50 16.38
N PHE A 236 4.63 10.36 15.79
CA PHE A 236 4.63 11.80 16.07
C PHE A 236 3.26 12.41 16.37
N GLU A 237 2.15 11.66 16.28
CA GLU A 237 0.79 12.04 16.72
C GLU A 237 0.32 11.20 17.92
#